data_AF-A0A6L8E0N0-F1
#
_entry.id   AF-A0A6L8E0N0-F1
#
_cell.length_a   1.000
_cell.length_b   1.000
_cell.length_c   1.000
_cell.angle_alpha   90.00
_cell.angle_beta   90.00
_cell.angle_gamma   90.00
#
_symmetry.space_group_name_H-M   'P 1'
#
loop_
_entity.id
_entity.type
_entity.pdbx_description
1 polymer ?
#
loop_
_entity_poly.entity_id
_entity_poly.type
_entity_poly.pdbx_seq_one_letter_code
_entity_poly.pdbx_strand_id
1 'polypeptide(L)'
;MRGGTVRDRVDPGIGGMVEAVGASAERSGNRRARTVPDRPRDHSDPYATGLYFPKIRRKRSKLHGWGVFALEDINKNKRIIHYAGEKIRVRDSLAREDRYLMRGEIWCFRINHLFVRDGHVGGNLSRFINHACKPNCYASVVVDTIWIVAARNIGAGEELTFHYNTEGDGEIPCRCRPECPYRL
;
A
#
# COMPACT_ATOMS: atom_id res chain seq x y z
N MET A 1 35.72 13.04 33.62
CA MET A 1 36.22 13.26 32.24
C MET A 1 36.17 11.90 31.53
N ARG A 2 35.49 11.67 30.41
CA ARG A 2 35.29 12.50 29.21
C ARG A 2 33.90 12.22 28.64
N GLY A 3 33.19 13.29 28.28
CA GLY A 3 32.01 13.24 27.42
C GLY A 3 32.42 13.22 25.96
N GLY A 4 31.58 12.61 25.12
CA GLY A 4 31.69 12.64 23.67
C GLY A 4 30.29 12.48 23.08
N THR A 5 29.57 13.59 22.96
CA THR A 5 28.28 13.68 22.26
C THR A 5 28.53 13.68 20.75
N VAL A 6 28.15 12.63 20.05
CA VAL A 6 27.98 12.66 18.59
C VAL A 6 26.58 13.20 18.32
N ARG A 7 26.53 14.44 17.86
CA ARG A 7 25.36 15.08 17.26
C ARG A 7 25.23 14.57 15.83
N ASP A 8 24.36 13.59 15.60
CA ASP A 8 23.95 13.22 14.25
C ASP A 8 22.61 13.87 13.89
N ARG A 9 22.75 14.89 13.04
CA ARG A 9 21.86 15.35 11.96
C ARG A 9 20.40 14.91 12.04
N VAL A 10 19.57 15.85 12.47
CA VAL A 10 18.12 15.85 12.28
C VAL A 10 17.82 16.07 10.79
N ASP A 11 17.19 15.10 10.15
CA ASP A 11 16.65 15.24 8.79
C ASP A 11 15.32 16.01 8.87
N PRO A 12 15.22 17.23 8.31
CA PRO A 12 14.05 18.08 8.47
C PRO A 12 13.03 17.74 7.39
N GLY A 13 12.06 16.85 7.68
CA GLY A 13 11.06 16.54 6.65
C GLY A 13 9.85 15.69 7.04
N ILE A 14 9.69 15.28 8.30
CA ILE A 14 8.56 14.41 8.69
C ILE A 14 7.51 15.25 9.40
N GLY A 15 6.77 16.02 8.61
CA GLY A 15 5.58 16.72 9.06
C GLY A 15 4.39 15.77 9.12
N GLY A 16 3.73 15.73 10.28
CA GLY A 16 2.33 15.30 10.39
C GLY A 16 2.12 14.05 11.24
N MET A 17 2.09 14.27 12.56
CA MET A 17 1.38 13.41 13.50
C MET A 17 -0.10 13.30 13.08
N VAL A 18 -0.68 12.12 13.27
CA VAL A 18 -2.08 11.84 12.97
C VAL A 18 -2.55 10.77 13.96
N GLU A 19 -3.43 11.22 14.85
CA GLU A 19 -4.10 10.42 15.87
C GLU A 19 -5.49 10.00 15.38
N ALA A 20 -5.94 8.79 15.75
CA ALA A 20 -7.35 8.40 15.80
C ALA A 20 -7.48 7.07 16.58
N VAL A 21 -7.97 7.11 17.83
CA VAL A 21 -9.33 6.77 18.32
C VAL A 21 -9.79 5.34 18.03
N GLY A 22 -9.70 4.48 19.05
CA GLY A 22 -10.12 3.09 19.02
C GLY A 22 -11.58 2.86 19.42
N ALA A 23 -12.07 1.64 19.12
CA ALA A 23 -12.76 0.72 20.05
C ALA A 23 -13.69 -0.30 19.34
N SER A 24 -13.39 -1.58 19.59
CA SER A 24 -14.31 -2.65 20.06
C SER A 24 -15.21 -3.46 19.08
N ALA A 25 -14.79 -4.72 18.91
CA ALA A 25 -15.45 -6.02 18.66
C ALA A 25 -16.99 -6.13 18.55
N GLU A 26 -17.49 -6.89 17.55
CA GLU A 26 -17.84 -8.34 17.68
C GLU A 26 -18.41 -8.99 16.37
N ARG A 27 -17.88 -10.20 16.09
CA ARG A 27 -18.40 -11.44 15.44
C ARG A 27 -19.23 -11.49 14.12
N SER A 28 -18.61 -12.24 13.18
CA SER A 28 -19.11 -13.45 12.47
C SER A 28 -19.92 -13.30 11.16
N GLY A 29 -19.39 -13.88 10.07
CA GLY A 29 -20.16 -14.20 8.87
C GLY A 29 -19.33 -14.62 7.65
N ASN A 30 -19.03 -15.91 7.52
CA ASN A 30 -18.31 -16.53 6.41
C ASN A 30 -19.07 -16.43 5.07
N ARG A 31 -18.53 -15.74 4.06
CA ARG A 31 -18.98 -15.85 2.66
C ARG A 31 -17.80 -15.86 1.68
N ARG A 32 -17.72 -16.94 0.90
CA ARG A 32 -16.65 -17.25 -0.07
C ARG A 32 -16.39 -16.08 -1.04
N ALA A 33 -15.16 -15.58 -1.04
CA ALA A 33 -14.70 -14.54 -1.96
C ALA A 33 -14.65 -15.09 -3.39
N ARG A 34 -15.46 -14.52 -4.28
CA ARG A 34 -15.40 -14.78 -5.72
C ARG A 34 -14.10 -14.18 -6.27
N THR A 35 -13.34 -14.99 -7.00
CA THR A 35 -12.16 -14.56 -7.75
C THR A 35 -12.56 -13.56 -8.83
N VAL A 36 -12.24 -12.28 -8.61
CA VAL A 36 -12.35 -11.25 -9.66
C VAL A 36 -11.30 -11.56 -10.73
N PRO A 37 -11.63 -11.71 -12.01
CA PRO A 37 -10.64 -11.98 -13.06
C PRO A 37 -9.69 -10.78 -13.24
N ASP A 38 -8.42 -11.06 -13.57
CA ASP A 38 -7.46 -10.04 -14.02
C ASP A 38 -8.01 -9.43 -15.32
N ARG A 39 -8.45 -8.17 -15.29
CA ARG A 39 -8.79 -7.45 -16.53
C ARG A 39 -7.50 -7.12 -17.30
N PRO A 40 -7.52 -7.15 -18.65
CA PRO A 40 -6.43 -6.64 -19.47
C PRO A 40 -6.09 -5.18 -19.10
N ARG A 41 -4.84 -4.78 -19.34
CA ARG A 41 -4.36 -3.42 -19.05
C ARG A 41 -5.20 -2.43 -19.82
N ASP A 42 -5.83 -1.52 -19.08
CA ASP A 42 -6.66 -0.47 -19.63
C ASP A 42 -5.75 0.59 -20.27
N HIS A 43 -5.81 0.68 -21.60
CA HIS A 43 -5.10 1.71 -22.37
C HIS A 43 -5.67 3.13 -22.15
N SER A 44 -6.75 3.27 -21.36
CA SER A 44 -7.27 4.57 -20.91
C SER A 44 -6.56 5.14 -19.67
N ASP A 45 -5.54 4.46 -19.14
CA ASP A 45 -4.69 5.02 -18.07
C ASP A 45 -4.02 6.32 -18.57
N PRO A 46 -4.45 7.50 -18.09
CA PRO A 46 -3.96 8.78 -18.59
C PRO A 46 -2.48 9.00 -18.28
N TYR A 47 -1.87 8.16 -17.42
CA TYR A 47 -0.46 8.21 -17.09
C TYR A 47 0.42 7.28 -17.96
N ALA A 48 -0.18 6.54 -18.92
CA ALA A 48 0.50 5.55 -19.74
C ALA A 48 1.11 6.09 -21.06
N THR A 49 1.03 7.40 -21.34
CA THR A 49 1.57 7.97 -22.58
C THR A 49 3.10 8.01 -22.57
N GLY A 50 3.72 7.09 -23.32
CA GLY A 50 5.18 7.05 -23.59
C GLY A 50 6.07 6.49 -22.47
N LEU A 51 5.50 6.17 -21.31
CA LEU A 51 6.24 5.57 -20.19
C LEU A 51 6.10 4.05 -20.19
N TYR A 52 7.24 3.36 -20.25
CA TYR A 52 7.28 1.92 -20.01
C TYR A 52 6.97 1.61 -18.53
N PHE A 53 5.90 0.86 -18.26
CA PHE A 53 5.62 0.28 -16.96
C PHE A 53 5.98 -1.20 -16.92
N PRO A 54 6.70 -1.66 -15.87
CA PRO A 54 7.09 -3.05 -15.75
C PRO A 54 5.92 -4.03 -15.80
N LYS A 55 6.19 -5.24 -16.30
CA LYS A 55 5.20 -6.31 -16.27
C LYS A 55 5.02 -6.88 -14.86
N ILE A 56 3.80 -6.82 -14.37
CA ILE A 56 3.40 -7.35 -13.06
C ILE A 56 2.13 -8.21 -13.20
N ARG A 57 1.88 -9.10 -12.24
CA ARG A 57 0.66 -9.92 -12.19
C ARG A 57 0.26 -10.23 -10.75
N ARG A 58 -1.04 -10.38 -10.51
CA ARG A 58 -1.58 -10.83 -9.22
C ARG A 58 -1.49 -12.36 -9.08
N LYS A 59 -1.04 -12.85 -7.92
CA LYS A 59 -1.00 -14.28 -7.57
C LYS A 59 -1.34 -14.48 -6.09
N ARG A 60 -1.62 -15.72 -5.68
CA ARG A 60 -1.77 -16.04 -4.25
C ARG A 60 -0.46 -15.73 -3.53
N SER A 61 -0.55 -14.98 -2.44
CA SER A 61 0.60 -14.58 -1.64
C SER A 61 0.73 -15.47 -0.40
N LYS A 62 1.98 -15.65 0.05
CA LYS A 62 2.28 -16.26 1.35
C LYS A 62 2.08 -15.28 2.50
N LEU A 63 2.08 -13.97 2.23
CA LEU A 63 1.90 -12.92 3.24
C LEU A 63 0.42 -12.80 3.61
N HIS A 64 -0.42 -12.49 2.61
CA HIS A 64 -1.86 -12.35 2.80
C HIS A 64 -2.61 -12.49 1.47
N GLY A 65 -3.68 -13.29 1.44
CA GLY A 65 -4.63 -13.38 0.33
C GLY A 65 -3.98 -13.38 -1.07
N TRP A 66 -4.08 -12.23 -1.75
CA TRP A 66 -3.46 -11.97 -3.05
C TRP A 66 -2.27 -11.03 -2.88
N GLY A 67 -1.25 -11.22 -3.69
CA GLY A 67 -0.09 -10.32 -3.84
C GLY A 67 0.13 -9.95 -5.30
N VAL A 68 0.98 -8.97 -5.55
CA VAL A 68 1.42 -8.58 -6.89
C VAL A 68 2.89 -8.93 -7.07
N PHE A 69 3.23 -9.55 -8.19
CA PHE A 69 4.56 -10.09 -8.45
C PHE A 69 5.13 -9.50 -9.73
N ALA A 70 6.43 -9.22 -9.72
CA ALA A 70 7.18 -8.85 -10.92
C ALA A 70 7.23 -10.03 -11.91
N LEU A 71 7.08 -9.75 -13.21
CA LEU A 71 7.24 -10.73 -14.29
C LEU A 71 8.53 -10.53 -15.09
N GLU A 72 9.33 -9.55 -14.71
CA GLU A 72 10.60 -9.16 -15.31
C GLU A 72 11.40 -8.40 -14.25
N ASP A 73 12.68 -8.17 -14.53
CA ASP A 73 13.53 -7.39 -13.63
C ASP A 73 13.15 -5.90 -13.67
N ILE A 74 13.09 -5.29 -12.49
CA ILE A 74 12.71 -3.89 -12.30
C ILE A 74 13.87 -3.15 -11.64
N ASN A 75 14.40 -2.14 -12.31
CA ASN A 75 15.46 -1.30 -11.76
C ASN A 75 14.96 -0.44 -10.59
N LYS A 76 15.84 -0.16 -9.63
CA LYS A 76 15.61 0.82 -8.57
C LYS A 76 15.13 2.16 -9.14
N ASN A 77 14.25 2.84 -8.40
CA ASN A 77 13.60 4.11 -8.74
C ASN A 77 12.64 4.07 -9.94
N LYS A 78 12.37 2.89 -10.52
CA LYS A 78 11.38 2.74 -11.59
C LYS A 78 9.96 2.83 -11.03
N ARG A 79 9.13 3.71 -11.60
CA ARG A 79 7.67 3.70 -11.37
C ARG A 79 7.09 2.40 -11.91
N ILE A 80 6.36 1.68 -11.06
CA ILE A 80 5.80 0.37 -11.38
C ILE A 80 4.35 0.51 -11.83
N ILE A 81 3.55 1.14 -10.97
CA ILE A 81 2.10 1.31 -11.14
C ILE A 81 1.64 2.48 -10.26
N HIS A 82 0.61 3.20 -10.68
CA HIS A 82 -0.04 4.17 -9.81
C HIS A 82 -1.16 3.49 -9.00
N TYR A 83 -1.44 3.97 -7.79
CA TYR A 83 -2.54 3.49 -6.98
C TYR A 83 -3.86 4.09 -7.48
N ALA A 84 -4.55 3.35 -8.35
CA ALA A 84 -5.83 3.78 -8.93
C ALA A 84 -6.97 3.63 -7.93
N GLY A 85 -8.01 4.44 -8.11
CA GLY A 85 -9.22 4.41 -7.31
C GLY A 85 -9.99 5.73 -7.37
N GLU A 86 -11.12 5.77 -6.68
CA GLU A 86 -11.92 6.97 -6.53
C GLU A 86 -11.23 7.98 -5.59
N LYS A 87 -11.13 9.25 -5.97
CA LYS A 87 -10.66 10.32 -5.07
C LYS A 87 -11.85 10.85 -4.27
N ILE A 88 -11.83 10.65 -2.96
CA ILE A 88 -12.89 11.14 -2.06
C ILE A 88 -12.29 11.95 -0.92
N ARG A 89 -13.10 12.76 -0.24
CA ARG A 89 -12.62 13.47 0.95
C ARG A 89 -12.43 12.49 2.10
N VAL A 90 -11.50 12.77 3.01
CA VAL A 90 -11.22 11.94 4.20
C VAL A 90 -12.49 11.68 5.01
N ARG A 91 -13.32 12.71 5.25
CA ARG A 91 -14.58 12.54 6.01
C ARG A 91 -15.57 11.56 5.35
N ASP A 92 -15.50 11.40 4.02
CA ASP A 92 -16.41 10.57 3.26
C ASP A 92 -15.88 9.12 3.14
N SER A 93 -14.62 8.87 3.55
CA SER A 93 -13.99 7.55 3.46
C SER A 93 -14.18 6.69 4.70
N LEU A 94 -14.40 7.28 5.88
CA LEU A 94 -14.44 6.59 7.18
C LEU A 94 -15.34 5.33 7.17
N ALA A 95 -16.61 5.47 6.79
CA ALA A 95 -17.54 4.34 6.74
C ALA A 95 -17.17 3.26 5.69
N ARG A 96 -16.37 3.62 4.68
CA ARG A 96 -15.84 2.66 3.69
C ARG A 96 -14.64 1.93 4.27
N GLU A 97 -13.73 2.66 4.93
CA GLU A 97 -12.56 2.12 5.63
C GLU A 97 -12.97 1.07 6.65
N ASP A 98 -13.92 1.39 7.54
CA ASP A 98 -14.45 0.44 8.53
C ASP A 98 -14.94 -0.86 7.87
N ARG A 99 -15.68 -0.72 6.76
CA ARG A 99 -16.20 -1.87 6.01
C ARG A 99 -15.09 -2.74 5.42
N TYR A 100 -14.02 -2.14 4.92
CA TYR A 100 -12.89 -2.86 4.33
C TYR A 100 -12.03 -3.50 5.43
N LEU A 101 -11.80 -2.80 6.54
CA LEU A 101 -11.07 -3.29 7.71
C LEU A 101 -11.72 -4.53 8.33
N MET A 102 -13.06 -4.59 8.37
CA MET A 102 -13.79 -5.81 8.78
C MET A 102 -13.45 -7.05 7.93
N ARG A 103 -12.93 -6.85 6.70
CA ARG A 103 -12.46 -7.92 5.81
C ARG A 103 -10.93 -8.09 5.81
N GLY A 104 -10.22 -7.33 6.65
CA GLY A 104 -8.76 -7.29 6.68
C GLY A 104 -8.15 -6.60 5.46
N GLU A 105 -8.86 -5.65 4.85
CA GLU A 105 -8.45 -4.94 3.64
C GLU A 105 -8.19 -3.47 3.94
N ILE A 106 -6.96 -3.01 3.69
CA ILE A 106 -6.58 -1.59 3.83
C ILE A 106 -6.47 -1.02 2.42
N TRP A 107 -7.58 -0.50 1.89
CA TRP A 107 -7.67 -0.07 0.49
C TRP A 107 -7.81 1.44 0.26
N CYS A 108 -8.04 2.21 1.31
CA CYS A 108 -8.00 3.67 1.24
C CYS A 108 -6.58 4.16 1.48
N PHE A 109 -6.01 4.84 0.49
CA PHE A 109 -4.67 5.41 0.57
C PHE A 109 -4.78 6.92 0.74
N ARG A 110 -4.28 7.47 1.86
CA ARG A 110 -4.28 8.91 2.10
C ARG A 110 -3.37 9.65 1.10
N ILE A 111 -3.94 10.60 0.35
CA ILE A 111 -3.18 11.47 -0.57
C ILE A 111 -2.61 12.65 0.21
N ASN A 112 -3.46 13.29 1.02
CA ASN A 112 -3.13 14.42 1.89
C ASN A 112 -4.20 14.54 3.01
N HIS A 113 -4.18 15.64 3.76
CA HIS A 113 -5.12 15.89 4.86
C HIS A 113 -6.59 16.03 4.42
N LEU A 114 -6.88 16.31 3.15
CA LEU A 114 -8.23 16.50 2.64
C LEU A 114 -8.75 15.28 1.89
N PHE A 115 -7.88 14.52 1.23
CA PHE A 115 -8.28 13.50 0.27
C PHE A 115 -7.63 12.14 0.50
N VAL A 116 -8.42 11.10 0.21
CA VAL A 116 -7.96 9.72 0.10
C VAL A 116 -8.26 9.18 -1.29
N ARG A 117 -7.58 8.09 -1.64
CA ARG A 117 -7.80 7.28 -2.82
C ARG A 117 -8.39 5.94 -2.41
N ASP A 118 -9.67 5.71 -2.69
CA ASP A 118 -10.35 4.43 -2.43
C ASP A 118 -10.05 3.44 -3.56
N GLY A 119 -9.15 2.48 -3.31
CA GLY A 119 -8.78 1.44 -4.26
C GLY A 119 -9.85 0.35 -4.47
N HIS A 120 -10.91 0.33 -3.67
CA HIS A 120 -12.02 -0.58 -3.88
C HIS A 120 -12.84 -0.18 -5.13
N VAL A 121 -13.09 1.12 -5.28
CA VAL A 121 -13.92 1.70 -6.35
C VAL A 121 -13.02 2.21 -7.47
N GLY A 122 -13.11 1.59 -8.66
CA GLY A 122 -12.29 2.00 -9.81
C GLY A 122 -10.78 1.73 -9.67
N GLY A 123 -10.38 0.90 -8.69
CA GLY A 123 -8.96 0.58 -8.48
C GLY A 123 -8.38 -0.43 -9.48
N ASN A 124 -7.06 -0.56 -9.45
CA ASN A 124 -6.27 -1.45 -10.30
C ASN A 124 -5.51 -2.50 -9.45
N LEU A 125 -4.47 -3.13 -10.02
CA LEU A 125 -3.69 -4.17 -9.33
C LEU A 125 -3.00 -3.68 -8.04
N SER A 126 -2.73 -2.38 -7.92
CA SER A 126 -1.96 -1.80 -6.81
C SER A 126 -2.56 -2.07 -5.42
N ARG A 127 -3.89 -2.20 -5.30
CA ARG A 127 -4.59 -2.51 -4.03
C ARG A 127 -4.27 -3.91 -3.47
N PHE A 128 -3.64 -4.77 -4.27
CA PHE A 128 -3.20 -6.10 -3.87
C PHE A 128 -1.70 -6.14 -3.56
N ILE A 129 -0.98 -5.02 -3.60
CA ILE A 129 0.42 -4.97 -3.19
C ILE A 129 0.44 -5.03 -1.66
N ASN A 130 1.05 -6.08 -1.12
CA ASN A 130 1.04 -6.36 0.30
C ASN A 130 2.00 -5.47 1.09
N HIS A 131 1.78 -5.42 2.40
CA HIS A 131 2.71 -4.80 3.32
C HIS A 131 3.97 -5.66 3.55
N ALA A 132 5.13 -5.00 3.68
CA ALA A 132 6.26 -5.56 4.40
C ALA A 132 6.98 -4.49 5.23
N CYS A 133 7.48 -4.87 6.42
CA CYS A 133 8.24 -3.96 7.28
C CYS A 133 9.61 -3.59 6.69
N LYS A 134 10.15 -4.44 5.81
CA LYS A 134 11.34 -4.17 4.99
C LYS A 134 10.96 -4.32 3.51
N PRO A 135 10.25 -3.32 2.95
CA PRO A 135 9.67 -3.44 1.62
C PRO A 135 10.70 -3.31 0.50
N ASN A 136 10.32 -3.75 -0.70
CA ASN A 136 11.09 -3.52 -1.93
C ASN A 136 10.53 -2.39 -2.80
N CYS A 137 9.40 -1.79 -2.42
CA CYS A 137 8.80 -0.60 -3.02
C CYS A 137 8.53 0.49 -1.98
N TYR A 138 8.35 1.72 -2.45
CA TYR A 138 7.84 2.85 -1.66
C TYR A 138 6.74 3.58 -2.45
N ALA A 139 5.92 4.34 -1.73
CA ALA A 139 4.90 5.20 -2.32
C ALA A 139 5.43 6.64 -2.47
N SER A 140 5.15 7.28 -3.61
CA SER A 140 5.49 8.67 -3.89
C SER A 140 4.27 9.40 -4.42
N VAL A 141 3.83 10.44 -3.73
CA VAL A 141 2.69 11.26 -4.17
C VAL A 141 3.21 12.40 -5.04
N VAL A 142 2.71 12.48 -6.28
CA VAL A 142 2.99 13.59 -7.19
C VAL A 142 1.66 14.22 -7.57
N VAL A 143 1.44 15.45 -7.10
CA VAL A 143 0.14 16.14 -7.12
C VAL A 143 -0.89 15.29 -6.38
N ASP A 144 -1.78 14.60 -7.08
CA ASP A 144 -2.82 13.73 -6.50
C ASP A 144 -2.65 12.25 -6.88
N THR A 145 -1.50 11.91 -7.49
CA THR A 145 -1.22 10.58 -8.01
C THR A 145 -0.24 9.88 -7.08
N ILE A 146 -0.66 8.77 -6.50
CA ILE A 146 0.20 7.91 -5.67
C ILE A 146 0.91 6.93 -6.59
N TRP A 147 2.22 7.05 -6.73
CA TRP A 147 3.06 6.12 -7.48
C TRP A 147 3.68 5.08 -6.57
N ILE A 148 3.60 3.81 -6.97
CA ILE A 148 4.40 2.75 -6.37
C ILE A 148 5.70 2.63 -7.16
N VAL A 149 6.83 2.81 -6.47
CA VAL A 149 8.16 2.93 -7.06
C VAL A 149 9.09 1.88 -6.45
N ALA A 150 9.94 1.27 -7.27
CA ALA A 150 10.94 0.32 -6.79
C ALA A 150 11.97 1.00 -5.87
N ALA A 151 12.13 0.50 -4.64
CA ALA A 151 13.11 1.00 -3.66
C ALA A 151 14.53 0.44 -3.89
N ARG A 152 14.61 -0.70 -4.58
CA ARG A 152 15.84 -1.40 -4.99
C ARG A 152 15.60 -2.08 -6.34
N ASN A 153 16.62 -2.74 -6.89
CA ASN A 153 16.41 -3.66 -7.99
C ASN A 153 15.54 -4.83 -7.51
N ILE A 154 14.53 -5.20 -8.29
CA ILE A 154 13.57 -6.28 -8.00
C ILE A 154 13.68 -7.29 -9.13
N GLY A 155 13.96 -8.55 -8.79
CA GLY A 155 14.04 -9.63 -9.76
C GLY A 155 12.66 -10.12 -10.20
N ALA A 156 12.61 -10.69 -11.40
CA ALA A 156 11.43 -11.41 -11.88
C ALA A 156 10.98 -12.47 -10.87
N GLY A 157 9.68 -12.51 -10.57
CA GLY A 157 9.08 -13.44 -9.63
C GLY A 157 9.04 -12.97 -8.18
N GLU A 158 9.71 -11.88 -7.82
CA GLU A 158 9.59 -11.30 -6.47
C GLU A 158 8.19 -10.69 -6.24
N GLU A 159 7.69 -10.81 -5.01
CA GLU A 159 6.47 -10.12 -4.57
C GLU A 159 6.78 -8.64 -4.30
N LEU A 160 5.98 -7.76 -4.88
CA LEU A 160 6.03 -6.34 -4.60
C LEU A 160 5.39 -6.06 -3.24
N THR A 161 6.07 -5.26 -2.43
CA THR A 161 5.61 -4.86 -1.10
C THR A 161 5.99 -3.42 -0.82
N PHE A 162 5.16 -2.68 -0.09
CA PHE A 162 5.48 -1.34 0.40
C PHE A 162 5.08 -1.19 1.87
N HIS A 163 5.64 -0.19 2.55
CA HIS A 163 5.24 0.13 3.92
C HIS A 163 3.89 0.84 3.88
N TYR A 164 2.86 0.32 4.58
CA TYR A 164 1.51 0.89 4.51
C TYR A 164 1.41 2.21 5.25
N ASN A 165 2.29 2.43 6.23
CA ASN A 165 2.30 3.64 7.06
C ASN A 165 0.90 3.92 7.63
N THR A 166 0.26 2.86 8.13
CA THR A 166 -1.06 2.96 8.74
C THR A 166 -1.00 3.81 10.00
N GLU A 167 -2.10 4.50 10.22
CA GLU A 167 -2.35 5.32 11.41
C GLU A 167 -3.30 4.51 12.30
N GLY A 168 -3.13 4.55 13.64
CA GLY A 168 -4.01 3.88 14.60
C GLY A 168 -3.37 2.73 15.40
N ASP A 169 -4.20 1.98 16.13
CA ASP A 169 -3.77 0.99 17.13
C ASP A 169 -3.20 -0.31 16.54
N GLY A 170 -3.20 -0.44 15.21
CA GLY A 170 -2.66 -1.60 14.52
C GLY A 170 -3.47 -2.87 14.82
N GLU A 171 -4.69 -2.98 14.32
CA GLU A 171 -5.55 -4.12 14.64
C GLU A 171 -5.17 -5.38 13.84
N ILE A 172 -4.53 -5.23 12.68
CA ILE A 172 -4.27 -6.34 11.76
C ILE A 172 -2.83 -6.87 11.98
N PRO A 173 -2.61 -8.13 12.39
CA PRO A 173 -1.25 -8.66 12.53
C PRO A 173 -0.48 -8.61 11.22
N CYS A 174 0.74 -8.06 11.24
CA CYS A 174 1.60 -8.08 10.08
C CYS A 174 2.10 -9.51 9.82
N ARG A 175 2.01 -9.97 8.56
CA ARG A 175 2.40 -11.32 8.13
C ARG A 175 3.61 -11.32 7.19
N CYS A 176 4.38 -10.23 7.15
CA CYS A 176 5.49 -10.10 6.20
C CYS A 176 6.66 -11.06 6.47
N ARG A 177 6.73 -11.62 7.68
CA ARG A 177 7.70 -12.65 8.11
C ARG A 177 7.12 -13.42 9.30
N PRO A 178 7.63 -14.63 9.61
CA PRO A 178 7.30 -15.34 10.84
C PRO A 178 7.53 -14.43 12.06
N GLU A 179 6.58 -14.45 12.99
CA GLU A 179 6.67 -13.73 14.27
C GLU A 179 6.98 -12.23 14.09
N CYS A 180 6.37 -11.59 13.09
CA CYS A 180 6.48 -10.16 12.94
C CYS A 180 5.81 -9.46 14.15
N PRO A 181 6.53 -8.58 14.88
CA PRO A 181 5.98 -7.92 16.07
C PRO A 181 5.03 -6.77 15.73
N TYR A 182 5.00 -6.34 14.47
CA TYR A 182 4.22 -5.18 14.04
C TYR A 182 2.80 -5.56 13.68
N ARG A 183 1.93 -4.56 13.75
CA ARG A 183 0.55 -4.63 13.29
C ARG A 183 0.28 -3.46 12.34
N LEU A 184 -0.72 -3.63 11.50
CA LEU A 184 -1.17 -2.69 10.48
C LEU A 184 -2.47 -2.04 10.94
#